data_AF-A0A519Z9M5-F1
#
_entry.id   AF-A0A519Z9M5-F1
#
_cell.length_a   1.000
_cell.length_b   1.000
_cell.length_c   1.000
_cell.angle_alpha   90.00
_cell.angle_beta   90.00
_cell.angle_gamma   90.00
#
_symmetry.space_group_name_H-M   'P 1'
#
loop_
_entity.id
_entity.type
_entity.pdbx_description
1 polymer ?
#
loop_
_entity_poly.entity_id
_entity_poly.type
_entity_poly.pdbx_seq_one_letter_code
_entity_poly.pdbx_strand_id
1 'polypeptide(L)'
;MGRALDLAGRSLRLSNPNPRVGCVLLNARGELIGEGHTQQAGGPHAEVMALRDAQARGESTRDATAYVTLEPCSHHGRTPPCCDALIAAKLAKVVVATTDPNPLVAGEGLQRLRAAGMEVELLPVDDPAALASRELNIGFFSRMKRGLPWVRMKMASSLDGTTALHNGVSQWITGEAARTDGHAWRARACAVLTGVGTVQEDDPMLDVRLV
;
A
#
# COMPACT_ATOMS: atom_id res chain seq x y z
N MET A 1 3.69 14.27 3.74
CA MET A 1 3.74 12.93 3.07
C MET A 1 4.12 11.79 4.02
N GLY A 2 5.14 11.90 4.89
CA GLY A 2 5.56 10.80 5.80
C GLY A 2 4.41 10.13 6.56
N ARG A 3 3.54 10.91 7.22
CA ARG A 3 2.34 10.40 7.91
C ARG A 3 1.40 9.59 7.00
N ALA A 4 1.23 9.99 5.73
CA ALA A 4 0.40 9.26 4.78
C ALA A 4 1.02 7.89 4.42
N LEU A 5 2.35 7.78 4.37
CA LEU A 5 3.04 6.50 4.19
C LEU A 5 2.88 5.58 5.40
N ASP A 6 2.96 6.11 6.62
CA ASP A 6 2.71 5.34 7.84
C ASP A 6 1.29 4.75 7.83
N LEU A 7 0.30 5.56 7.45
CA LEU A 7 -1.09 5.15 7.30
C LEU A 7 -1.26 4.10 6.20
N ALA A 8 -0.61 4.27 5.04
CA ALA A 8 -0.58 3.27 3.99
C ALA A 8 -0.03 1.92 4.51
N GLY A 9 1.01 1.96 5.34
CA GLY A 9 1.57 0.79 6.03
C GLY A 9 0.56 0.02 6.87
N ARG A 10 -0.42 0.70 7.49
CA ARG A 10 -1.50 0.03 8.27
C ARG A 10 -2.43 -0.81 7.40
N SER A 11 -2.47 -0.57 6.09
CA SER A 11 -3.27 -1.36 5.14
C SER A 11 -2.61 -2.69 4.74
N LEU A 12 -1.40 -2.99 5.25
CA LEU A 12 -0.55 -4.10 4.76
C LEU A 12 -1.29 -5.44 4.66
N ARG A 13 -2.05 -5.75 5.73
CA ARG A 13 -2.78 -7.01 5.92
C ARG A 13 -4.29 -6.89 5.65
N LEU A 14 -4.73 -5.75 5.15
CA LEU A 14 -6.15 -5.42 5.05
C LEU A 14 -6.60 -5.27 3.59
N SER A 15 -5.84 -4.52 2.78
CA SER A 15 -6.36 -4.02 1.50
C SER A 15 -6.21 -4.99 0.33
N ASN A 16 -5.49 -6.11 0.47
CA ASN A 16 -5.25 -7.03 -0.63
C ASN A 16 -6.58 -7.47 -1.31
N PRO A 17 -6.69 -7.43 -2.66
CA PRO A 17 -5.62 -7.18 -3.64
C PRO A 17 -5.39 -5.70 -4.01
N ASN A 18 -6.16 -4.76 -3.44
CA ASN A 18 -6.07 -3.32 -3.69
C ASN A 18 -4.75 -2.74 -3.15
N PRO A 19 -4.24 -1.64 -3.75
CA PRO A 19 -3.05 -0.97 -3.26
C PRO A 19 -3.24 -0.43 -1.83
N ARG A 20 -2.13 -0.36 -1.11
CA ARG A 20 -2.01 0.23 0.21
C ARG A 20 -1.80 1.73 0.02
N VAL A 21 -2.85 2.51 0.21
CA VAL A 21 -2.83 3.97 0.08
C VAL A 21 -3.11 4.60 1.44
N GLY A 22 -2.42 5.69 1.74
CA GLY A 22 -2.73 6.59 2.85
C GLY A 22 -2.95 8.00 2.35
N CYS A 23 -3.80 8.74 3.07
CA CYS A 23 -4.16 10.11 2.78
C CYS A 23 -4.22 10.92 4.08
N VAL A 24 -3.70 12.14 4.05
CA VAL A 24 -3.88 13.13 5.11
C VAL A 24 -4.36 14.45 4.51
N LEU A 25 -5.20 15.16 5.26
CA LEU A 25 -5.73 16.46 4.90
C LEU A 25 -5.17 17.51 5.87
N LEU A 26 -4.54 18.55 5.33
CA LEU A 26 -4.09 19.70 6.10
C LEU A 26 -4.90 20.93 5.71
N ASN A 27 -5.40 21.69 6.68
CA ASN A 27 -6.07 22.95 6.38
C ASN A 27 -5.07 24.03 5.92
N ALA A 28 -5.58 25.23 5.59
CA ALA A 28 -4.75 26.36 5.14
C ALA A 28 -3.69 26.83 6.16
N ARG A 29 -3.86 26.49 7.46
CA ARG A 29 -2.88 26.77 8.52
C ARG A 29 -1.83 25.67 8.66
N GLY A 30 -1.93 24.60 7.87
CA GLY A 30 -1.05 23.43 7.93
C GLY A 30 -1.41 22.42 9.03
N GLU A 31 -2.58 22.55 9.66
CA GLU A 31 -3.00 21.65 10.74
C GLU A 31 -3.66 20.39 10.17
N LEU A 32 -3.38 19.24 10.78
CA LEU A 32 -3.98 17.96 10.39
C LEU A 32 -5.47 17.92 10.78
N ILE A 33 -6.33 17.95 9.77
CA ILE A 33 -7.78 17.93 9.96
C ILE A 33 -8.41 16.57 9.66
N GLY A 34 -7.74 15.70 8.92
CA GLY A 34 -8.25 14.37 8.62
C GLY A 34 -7.17 13.41 8.15
N GLU A 35 -7.32 12.14 8.47
CA GLU A 35 -6.41 11.08 8.03
C GLU A 35 -7.13 9.77 7.72
N GLY A 36 -6.59 9.01 6.76
CA GLY A 36 -7.21 7.78 6.31
C GLY A 36 -6.23 6.86 5.61
N HIS A 37 -6.57 5.57 5.60
CA HIS A 37 -5.89 4.56 4.80
C HIS A 37 -6.91 3.66 4.11
N THR A 38 -6.46 2.92 3.11
CA THR A 38 -7.32 2.01 2.33
C THR A 38 -7.86 0.91 3.23
N GLN A 39 -9.16 0.69 3.19
CA GLN A 39 -9.81 -0.37 3.96
C GLN A 39 -9.82 -1.70 3.17
N GLN A 40 -10.47 -2.73 3.72
CA GLN A 40 -10.59 -4.02 3.05
C GLN A 40 -11.14 -3.88 1.63
N ALA A 41 -10.81 -4.81 0.74
CA ALA A 41 -11.21 -4.75 -0.66
C ALA A 41 -12.74 -4.61 -0.82
N GLY A 42 -13.18 -3.63 -1.62
CA GLY A 42 -14.60 -3.24 -1.73
C GLY A 42 -15.06 -2.20 -0.71
N GLY A 43 -14.23 -1.90 0.29
CA GLY A 43 -14.41 -0.79 1.23
C GLY A 43 -13.88 0.55 0.70
N PRO A 44 -14.01 1.61 1.51
CA PRO A 44 -13.57 2.96 1.14
C PRO A 44 -12.04 3.06 0.99
N HIS A 45 -11.62 3.93 0.06
CA HIS A 45 -10.21 4.26 -0.16
C HIS A 45 -9.71 5.28 0.89
N ALA A 46 -8.41 5.52 0.88
CA ALA A 46 -7.74 6.38 1.87
C ALA A 46 -8.29 7.81 1.89
N GLU A 47 -8.57 8.37 0.71
CA GLU A 47 -9.10 9.71 0.50
C GLU A 47 -10.49 9.86 1.12
N VAL A 48 -11.36 8.89 0.87
CA VAL A 48 -12.70 8.84 1.45
C VAL A 48 -12.63 8.70 2.97
N MET A 49 -11.70 7.89 3.48
CA MET A 49 -11.51 7.76 4.92
C MET A 49 -10.99 9.05 5.57
N ALA A 50 -10.06 9.77 4.92
CA ALA A 50 -9.55 11.04 5.42
C ALA A 50 -10.64 12.14 5.42
N LEU A 51 -11.49 12.19 4.39
CA LEU A 51 -12.65 13.08 4.34
C LEU A 51 -13.66 12.77 5.44
N ARG A 52 -13.96 11.48 5.68
CA ARG A 52 -14.86 11.05 6.77
C ARG A 52 -14.31 11.39 8.15
N ASP A 53 -13.00 11.22 8.35
CA ASP A 53 -12.34 11.59 9.61
C ASP A 53 -12.41 13.10 9.85
N ALA A 54 -12.15 13.92 8.83
CA ALA A 54 -12.33 15.38 8.94
C ALA A 54 -13.78 15.77 9.28
N GLN A 55 -14.75 15.14 8.60
CA GLN A 55 -16.17 15.35 8.90
C GLN A 55 -16.52 14.96 10.34
N ALA A 56 -16.03 13.81 10.82
CA ALA A 56 -16.27 13.34 12.18
C ALA A 56 -15.68 14.26 13.25
N ARG A 57 -14.59 14.97 12.92
CA ARG A 57 -13.96 15.99 13.76
C ARG A 57 -14.65 17.36 13.68
N GLY A 58 -15.63 17.52 12.79
CA GLY A 58 -16.28 18.81 12.54
C GLY A 58 -15.39 19.80 11.78
N GLU A 59 -14.35 19.32 11.12
CA GLU A 59 -13.40 20.15 10.38
C GLU A 59 -13.87 20.41 8.95
N SER A 60 -13.63 21.63 8.47
CA SER A 60 -13.87 21.98 7.07
C SER A 60 -12.70 21.51 6.20
N THR A 61 -13.00 20.76 5.13
CA THR A 61 -12.04 20.34 4.10
C THR A 61 -11.91 21.34 2.97
N ARG A 62 -12.74 22.39 2.95
CA ARG A 62 -12.67 23.45 1.96
C ARG A 62 -11.30 24.13 2.00
N ASP A 63 -10.71 24.32 0.83
CA ASP A 63 -9.41 24.96 0.62
C ASP A 63 -8.24 24.23 1.31
N ALA A 64 -8.45 23.00 1.80
CA ALA A 64 -7.40 22.18 2.39
C ALA A 64 -6.50 21.53 1.32
N THR A 65 -5.35 21.02 1.76
CA THR A 65 -4.41 20.25 0.94
C THR A 65 -4.48 18.77 1.31
N ALA A 66 -4.72 17.90 0.32
CA ALA A 66 -4.59 16.47 0.49
C ALA A 66 -3.18 16.00 0.13
N TYR A 67 -2.56 15.18 0.99
CA TYR A 67 -1.34 14.44 0.66
C TYR A 67 -1.70 12.97 0.55
N VAL A 68 -1.51 12.39 -0.63
CA VAL A 68 -1.92 11.01 -0.93
C VAL A 68 -0.76 10.22 -1.55
N THR A 69 -0.59 8.98 -1.13
CA THR A 69 0.57 8.15 -1.52
C THR A 69 0.49 7.60 -2.95
N LEU A 70 -0.71 7.54 -3.52
CA LEU A 70 -0.96 7.05 -4.88
C LEU A 70 -1.98 7.97 -5.55
N GLU A 71 -1.92 8.09 -6.88
CA GLU A 71 -2.89 8.85 -7.66
C GLU A 71 -4.34 8.47 -7.30
N PRO A 72 -5.20 9.45 -6.97
CA PRO A 72 -6.61 9.17 -6.69
C PRO A 72 -7.32 8.56 -7.90
N CYS A 73 -8.15 7.54 -7.67
CA CYS A 73 -8.80 6.83 -8.77
C CYS A 73 -9.80 7.72 -9.55
N SER A 74 -9.80 7.57 -10.88
CA SER A 74 -10.64 8.31 -11.83
C SER A 74 -11.85 7.53 -12.36
N HIS A 75 -11.87 6.20 -12.21
CA HIS A 75 -12.87 5.30 -12.79
C HIS A 75 -13.85 4.78 -11.73
N HIS A 76 -15.05 4.41 -12.18
CA HIS A 76 -16.05 3.77 -11.34
C HIS A 76 -15.76 2.27 -11.24
N GLY A 77 -15.23 1.84 -10.09
CA GLY A 77 -14.98 0.43 -9.80
C GLY A 77 -16.07 -0.16 -8.91
N ARG A 78 -15.66 -0.79 -7.80
CA ARG A 78 -16.57 -1.20 -6.72
C ARG A 78 -17.07 -0.01 -5.88
N THR A 79 -16.35 1.11 -5.95
CA THR A 79 -16.61 2.35 -5.25
C THR A 79 -16.54 3.52 -6.25
N PRO A 80 -17.21 4.66 -5.95
CA PRO A 80 -17.09 5.86 -6.77
C PRO A 80 -15.64 6.40 -6.82
N PRO A 81 -15.27 7.18 -7.86
CA PRO A 81 -13.94 7.76 -8.01
C PRO A 81 -13.55 8.68 -6.85
N CYS A 82 -12.31 8.57 -6.38
CA CYS A 82 -11.81 9.43 -5.30
C CYS A 82 -11.57 10.86 -5.76
N CYS A 83 -11.21 11.08 -7.03
CA CYS A 83 -11.12 12.43 -7.59
C CYS A 83 -12.42 13.22 -7.41
N ASP A 84 -13.58 12.58 -7.64
CA ASP A 84 -14.88 13.23 -7.49
C ASP A 84 -15.17 13.60 -6.05
N ALA A 85 -14.82 12.73 -5.10
CA ALA A 85 -14.97 13.03 -3.67
C ALA A 85 -14.09 14.21 -3.25
N LEU A 86 -12.85 14.28 -3.73
CA LEU A 86 -11.93 15.39 -3.43
C LEU A 86 -12.42 16.72 -4.03
N ILE A 87 -12.94 16.69 -5.27
CA ILE A 87 -13.53 17.86 -5.94
C ILE A 87 -14.79 18.34 -5.20
N ALA A 88 -15.68 17.41 -4.84
CA ALA A 88 -16.89 17.72 -4.09
C ALA A 88 -16.58 18.32 -2.70
N ALA A 89 -15.48 17.88 -2.08
CA ALA A 89 -14.97 18.43 -0.83
C ALA A 89 -14.33 19.82 -0.96
N LYS A 90 -14.17 20.34 -2.19
CA LYS A 90 -13.59 21.67 -2.48
C LYS A 90 -12.20 21.88 -1.88
N LEU A 91 -11.35 20.85 -1.97
CA LEU A 91 -9.94 20.96 -1.62
C LEU A 91 -9.24 21.93 -2.58
N ALA A 92 -8.26 22.69 -2.09
CA ALA A 92 -7.48 23.60 -2.94
C ALA A 92 -6.38 22.85 -3.70
N LYS A 93 -5.72 21.90 -3.02
CA LYS A 93 -4.50 21.26 -3.52
C LYS A 93 -4.46 19.76 -3.23
N VAL A 94 -3.85 19.00 -4.13
CA VAL A 94 -3.50 17.59 -3.91
C VAL A 94 -2.01 17.39 -4.24
N VAL A 95 -1.28 16.83 -3.28
CA VAL A 95 0.11 16.39 -3.43
C VAL A 95 0.13 14.86 -3.49
N VAL A 96 0.60 14.31 -4.60
CA VAL A 96 0.58 12.88 -4.92
C VAL A 96 1.99 12.33 -4.94
N ALA A 97 2.25 11.23 -4.21
CA ALA A 97 3.58 10.63 -4.20
C ALA A 97 3.90 9.84 -5.48
N THR A 98 2.96 9.08 -6.03
CA THR A 98 3.18 8.26 -7.23
C THR A 98 1.93 8.20 -8.11
N THR A 99 2.12 8.08 -9.43
CA THR A 99 1.02 7.83 -10.38
C THR A 99 0.51 6.39 -10.28
N ASP A 100 -0.75 6.17 -10.67
CA ASP A 100 -1.29 4.82 -10.74
C ASP A 100 -0.63 4.07 -11.92
N PRO A 101 -0.02 2.89 -11.70
CA PRO A 101 0.55 2.08 -12.77
C PRO A 101 -0.48 1.40 -13.66
N ASN A 102 -1.77 1.42 -13.28
CA ASN A 102 -2.86 0.85 -14.08
C ASN A 102 -3.04 1.67 -15.36
N PRO A 103 -2.89 1.07 -16.55
CA PRO A 103 -3.07 1.76 -17.82
C PRO A 103 -4.45 2.42 -17.99
N LEU A 104 -5.46 1.93 -17.27
CA LEU A 104 -6.82 2.47 -17.28
C LEU A 104 -7.00 3.73 -16.41
N VAL A 105 -5.97 4.13 -15.65
CA VAL A 105 -6.04 5.23 -14.68
C VAL A 105 -4.90 6.22 -14.85
N ALA A 106 -3.73 5.76 -15.29
CA ALA A 106 -2.49 6.50 -15.29
C ALA A 106 -2.64 7.94 -15.83
N GLY A 107 -2.67 8.91 -14.91
CA GLY A 107 -2.76 10.34 -15.21
C GLY A 107 -4.17 10.90 -15.37
N GLU A 108 -5.20 10.08 -15.56
CA GLU A 108 -6.58 10.55 -15.70
C GLU A 108 -7.10 11.19 -14.41
N GLY A 109 -6.73 10.62 -13.26
CA GLY A 109 -7.13 11.15 -11.96
C GLY A 109 -6.53 12.53 -11.72
N LEU A 110 -5.24 12.68 -12.03
CA LEU A 110 -4.56 13.98 -11.96
C LEU A 110 -5.15 14.99 -12.94
N GLN A 111 -5.46 14.58 -14.18
CA GLN A 111 -6.08 15.46 -15.18
C GLN A 111 -7.46 15.95 -14.74
N ARG A 112 -8.30 15.05 -14.19
CA ARG A 112 -9.63 15.40 -13.71
C ARG A 112 -9.60 16.39 -12.56
N LEU A 113 -8.67 16.24 -11.62
CA LEU A 113 -8.46 17.20 -10.53
C LEU A 113 -8.03 18.57 -11.05
N ARG A 114 -7.07 18.62 -12.00
CA ARG A 114 -6.65 19.87 -12.63
C ARG A 114 -7.78 20.54 -13.41
N ALA A 115 -8.57 19.78 -14.15
CA ALA A 115 -9.71 20.28 -14.92
C ALA A 115 -10.81 20.89 -14.01
N ALA A 116 -10.92 20.41 -12.77
CA ALA A 116 -11.78 20.99 -11.75
C ALA A 116 -11.20 22.24 -11.06
N GLY A 117 -10.02 22.71 -11.49
CA GLY A 117 -9.36 23.91 -10.96
C GLY A 117 -8.55 23.68 -9.68
N MET A 118 -8.32 22.43 -9.27
CA MET A 118 -7.47 22.13 -8.11
C MET A 118 -5.99 22.16 -8.49
N GLU A 119 -5.15 22.65 -7.58
CA GLU A 119 -3.70 22.54 -7.73
C GLU A 119 -3.27 21.08 -7.54
N VAL A 120 -2.49 20.54 -8.47
CA VAL A 120 -2.02 19.15 -8.42
C VAL A 120 -0.51 19.11 -8.55
N GLU A 121 0.14 18.69 -7.47
CA GLU A 121 1.57 18.46 -7.38
C GLU A 121 1.85 16.95 -7.38
N LEU A 122 2.67 16.48 -8.31
CA LEU A 122 3.18 15.12 -8.34
C LEU A 122 4.64 15.15 -7.91
N LEU A 123 5.01 14.36 -6.91
CA LEU A 123 6.40 14.27 -6.47
C LEU A 123 7.29 13.66 -7.57
N PRO A 124 8.57 14.08 -7.66
CA PRO A 124 9.55 13.45 -8.55
C PRO A 124 9.64 11.94 -8.34
N VAL A 125 9.95 11.20 -9.40
CA VAL A 125 10.00 9.72 -9.36
C VAL A 125 11.11 9.16 -8.46
N ASP A 126 12.13 9.96 -8.19
CA ASP A 126 13.28 9.73 -7.32
C ASP A 126 13.09 10.31 -5.91
N ASP A 127 11.96 10.97 -5.63
CA ASP A 127 11.63 11.45 -4.29
C ASP A 127 11.54 10.26 -3.31
N PRO A 128 12.14 10.34 -2.11
CA PRO A 128 12.09 9.25 -1.12
C PRO A 128 10.68 8.77 -0.79
N ALA A 129 9.70 9.67 -0.74
CA ALA A 129 8.31 9.31 -0.48
C ALA A 129 7.65 8.62 -1.68
N ALA A 130 7.99 9.01 -2.90
CA ALA A 130 7.56 8.32 -4.11
C ALA A 130 8.12 6.89 -4.17
N LEU A 131 9.41 6.73 -3.87
CA LEU A 131 10.08 5.43 -3.77
C LEU A 131 9.44 4.54 -2.70
N ALA A 132 9.18 5.09 -1.51
CA ALA A 132 8.56 4.37 -0.40
C ALA A 132 7.13 3.92 -0.73
N SER A 133 6.32 4.78 -1.35
CA SER A 133 4.96 4.43 -1.79
C SER A 133 4.97 3.28 -2.81
N ARG A 134 5.89 3.35 -3.78
CA ARG A 134 6.07 2.28 -4.77
C ARG A 134 6.50 0.97 -4.12
N GLU A 135 7.42 1.01 -3.15
CA GLU A 135 7.90 -0.18 -2.45
C GLU A 135 6.76 -0.85 -1.65
N LEU A 136 5.96 -0.07 -0.90
CA LEU A 136 4.77 -0.58 -0.21
C LEU A 136 3.83 -1.37 -1.14
N ASN A 137 3.77 -0.96 -2.41
CA ASN A 137 2.89 -1.48 -3.43
C ASN A 137 3.59 -2.25 -4.55
N ILE A 138 4.83 -2.71 -4.38
CA ILE A 138 5.64 -3.30 -5.47
C ILE A 138 4.95 -4.47 -6.19
N GLY A 139 4.18 -5.28 -5.45
CA GLY A 139 3.37 -6.37 -6.02
C GLY A 139 2.22 -5.86 -6.88
N PHE A 140 1.55 -4.78 -6.49
CA PHE A 140 0.50 -4.13 -7.27
C PHE A 140 1.09 -3.52 -8.55
N PHE A 141 2.16 -2.74 -8.44
CA PHE A 141 2.87 -2.16 -9.60
C PHE A 141 3.32 -3.23 -10.59
N SER A 142 3.87 -4.33 -10.09
CA SER A 142 4.28 -5.46 -10.90
C SER A 142 3.12 -6.04 -11.73
N ARG A 143 1.98 -6.30 -11.09
CA ARG A 143 0.81 -6.87 -11.77
C ARG A 143 0.25 -5.92 -12.83
N MET A 144 0.15 -4.62 -12.51
CA MET A 144 -0.39 -3.63 -13.43
C MET A 144 0.52 -3.39 -14.64
N LYS A 145 1.85 -3.36 -14.45
CA LYS A 145 2.80 -3.07 -15.54
C LYS A 145 3.21 -4.30 -16.35
N ARG A 146 3.39 -5.45 -15.70
CA ARG A 146 3.98 -6.65 -16.31
C ARG A 146 3.01 -7.81 -16.48
N GLY A 147 1.81 -7.73 -15.91
CA GLY A 147 0.88 -8.86 -15.83
C GLY A 147 1.36 -10.02 -14.94
N LEU A 148 2.46 -9.82 -14.19
CA LEU A 148 3.11 -10.85 -13.37
C LEU A 148 3.21 -10.41 -11.91
N PRO A 149 3.17 -11.34 -10.94
CA PRO A 149 3.39 -11.01 -9.53
C PRO A 149 4.84 -10.56 -9.28
N TRP A 150 5.03 -9.83 -8.18
CA TRP A 150 6.36 -9.63 -7.62
C TRP A 150 6.69 -10.83 -6.72
N VAL A 151 7.72 -11.59 -7.09
CA VAL A 151 8.13 -12.80 -6.39
C VAL A 151 9.30 -12.50 -5.48
N ARG A 152 9.21 -12.94 -4.23
CA ARG A 152 10.31 -12.94 -3.27
C ARG A 152 10.67 -14.38 -2.95
N MET A 153 11.93 -14.73 -3.08
CA MET A 153 12.46 -16.00 -2.62
C MET A 153 12.98 -15.84 -1.19
N LYS A 154 12.52 -16.69 -0.27
CA LYS A 154 13.05 -16.79 1.09
C LYS A 154 13.84 -18.08 1.21
N MET A 155 15.05 -18.01 1.75
CA MET A 155 15.81 -19.18 2.20
C MET A 155 16.29 -18.99 3.64
N ALA A 156 16.61 -20.09 4.30
CA ALA A 156 17.33 -20.11 5.57
C ALA A 156 18.41 -21.18 5.45
N SER A 157 19.66 -20.82 5.70
CA SER A 157 20.81 -21.71 5.57
C SER A 157 21.80 -21.46 6.70
N SER A 158 22.69 -22.43 6.91
CA SER A 158 23.92 -22.24 7.66
C SER A 158 24.88 -21.31 6.91
N LEU A 159 25.98 -20.93 7.57
CA LEU A 159 26.99 -20.02 7.01
C LEU A 159 27.67 -20.59 5.75
N ASP A 160 27.83 -21.90 5.68
CA ASP A 160 28.35 -22.65 4.53
C ASP A 160 27.30 -22.92 3.43
N GLY A 161 26.08 -22.37 3.57
CA GLY A 161 25.05 -22.43 2.53
C GLY A 161 24.16 -23.67 2.56
N THR A 162 24.22 -24.46 3.64
CA THR A 162 23.48 -25.73 3.78
C THR A 162 22.10 -25.49 4.43
N THR A 163 21.05 -26.18 3.96
CA THR A 163 19.66 -26.02 4.46
C THR A 163 19.16 -27.20 5.30
N ALA A 164 19.89 -28.30 5.35
CA ALA A 164 19.65 -29.47 6.19
C ALA A 164 20.94 -30.32 6.26
N LEU A 165 21.09 -31.12 7.31
CA LEU A 165 22.12 -32.17 7.34
C LEU A 165 21.89 -33.20 6.23
N HIS A 166 22.89 -34.02 5.91
CA HIS A 166 22.78 -35.08 4.88
C HIS A 166 21.67 -36.11 5.16
N ASN A 167 21.21 -36.21 6.40
CA ASN A 167 20.10 -37.07 6.81
C ASN A 167 18.73 -36.36 6.80
N GLY A 168 18.64 -35.14 6.26
CA GLY A 168 17.41 -34.35 6.17
C GLY A 168 17.05 -33.52 7.42
N VAL A 169 17.77 -33.68 8.53
CA VAL A 169 17.48 -32.89 9.75
C VAL A 169 17.83 -31.42 9.53
N SER A 170 16.83 -30.54 9.63
CA SER A 170 16.93 -29.11 9.31
C SER A 170 16.60 -28.17 10.48
N GLN A 171 16.04 -28.69 11.57
CA GLN A 171 15.59 -27.89 12.71
C GLN A 171 16.63 -27.88 13.85
N TRP A 172 17.10 -26.73 14.35
CA TRP A 172 16.81 -25.35 13.96
C TRP A 172 18.08 -24.63 13.48
N ILE A 173 18.21 -24.41 12.17
CA ILE A 173 19.31 -23.62 11.59
C ILE A 173 19.22 -22.14 11.99
N THR A 174 18.07 -21.49 11.76
CA THR A 174 17.84 -20.07 12.12
C THR A 174 17.01 -19.93 13.39
N GLY A 175 17.38 -18.97 14.24
CA GLY A 175 16.71 -18.66 15.50
C GLY A 175 15.32 -18.02 15.35
N GLU A 176 14.66 -17.80 16.49
CA GLU A 176 13.28 -17.31 16.56
C GLU A 176 13.08 -15.96 15.88
N ALA A 177 13.97 -14.99 16.11
CA ALA A 177 13.87 -13.66 15.49
C ALA A 177 13.78 -13.72 13.96
N ALA A 178 14.58 -14.59 13.32
CA ALA A 178 14.54 -14.79 11.87
C ALA A 178 13.23 -15.46 11.40
N ARG A 179 12.65 -16.35 12.22
CA ARG A 179 11.36 -16.99 11.91
C ARG A 179 10.21 -15.98 12.03
N THR A 180 10.25 -15.08 13.02
CA THR A 180 9.30 -13.98 13.16
C THR A 180 9.38 -13.00 11.99
N ASP A 181 10.58 -12.65 11.52
CA ASP A 181 10.76 -11.86 10.30
C ASP A 181 10.15 -12.57 9.07
N GLY A 182 10.32 -13.89 8.98
CA GLY A 182 9.65 -14.71 7.96
C GLY A 182 8.12 -14.57 7.96
N HIS A 183 7.48 -14.43 9.14
CA HIS A 183 6.05 -14.16 9.23
C HIS A 183 5.67 -12.77 8.71
N ALA A 184 6.51 -11.74 8.91
CA ALA A 184 6.29 -10.41 8.33
C ALA A 184 6.27 -10.45 6.80
N TRP A 185 7.19 -11.22 6.19
CA TRP A 185 7.20 -11.41 4.73
C TRP A 185 5.99 -12.16 4.21
N ARG A 186 5.53 -13.19 4.93
CA ARG A 186 4.28 -13.89 4.60
C ARG A 186 3.08 -12.95 4.65
N ALA A 187 2.97 -12.15 5.71
CA ALA A 187 1.87 -11.17 5.87
C ALA A 187 1.83 -10.11 4.76
N ARG A 188 3.00 -9.79 4.19
CA ARG A 188 3.11 -8.85 3.07
C ARG A 188 2.73 -9.47 1.72
N ALA A 189 2.79 -10.79 1.59
CA ALA A 189 2.53 -11.53 0.37
C ALA A 189 1.03 -11.86 0.22
N CYS A 190 0.55 -11.96 -1.02
CA CYS A 190 -0.81 -12.43 -1.31
C CYS A 190 -0.91 -13.96 -1.34
N ALA A 191 0.22 -14.65 -1.53
CA ALA A 191 0.31 -16.10 -1.58
C ALA A 191 1.70 -16.54 -1.10
N VAL A 192 1.76 -17.71 -0.46
CA VAL A 192 3.00 -18.41 -0.12
C VAL A 192 3.04 -19.68 -0.96
N LEU A 193 4.13 -19.89 -1.69
CA LEU A 193 4.32 -21.05 -2.57
C LEU A 193 5.38 -21.98 -1.96
N THR A 194 5.12 -23.28 -2.01
CA THR A 194 6.09 -24.31 -1.66
C THR A 194 5.97 -25.53 -2.57
N GLY A 195 7.01 -26.36 -2.62
CA GLY A 195 6.98 -27.66 -3.30
C GLY A 195 6.45 -28.78 -2.41
N VAL A 196 6.05 -29.91 -3.02
CA VAL A 196 5.51 -31.07 -2.29
C VAL A 196 6.50 -31.67 -1.29
N GLY A 197 7.81 -31.65 -1.58
CA GLY A 197 8.84 -32.16 -0.67
C GLY A 197 8.82 -31.46 0.69
N THR A 198 8.74 -30.13 0.71
CA THR A 198 8.58 -29.35 1.95
C THR A 198 7.30 -29.70 2.70
N VAL A 199 6.21 -29.99 2.00
CA VAL A 199 4.95 -30.41 2.67
C VAL A 199 5.12 -31.78 3.32
N GLN A 200 5.77 -32.72 2.63
CA GLN A 200 5.99 -34.07 3.14
C GLN A 200 7.00 -34.12 4.29
N GLU A 201 8.05 -33.29 4.25
CA GLU A 201 9.15 -33.30 5.22
C GLU A 201 8.87 -32.43 6.45
N ASP A 202 8.23 -31.26 6.28
CA ASP A 202 8.06 -30.28 7.35
C ASP A 202 6.62 -30.12 7.87
N ASP A 203 5.61 -30.69 7.18
CA ASP A 203 4.17 -30.48 7.42
C ASP A 203 3.80 -29.03 7.81
N PRO A 204 4.17 -28.01 7.01
CA PRO A 204 4.07 -26.63 7.45
C PRO A 204 2.69 -26.03 7.13
N MET A 205 2.12 -25.29 8.08
CA MET A 205 0.89 -24.51 7.83
C MET A 205 1.10 -23.30 6.91
N LEU A 206 2.32 -22.75 6.85
CA LEU A 206 2.72 -21.58 6.04
C LEU A 206 1.89 -20.29 6.20
N ASP A 207 1.02 -20.21 7.20
CA ASP A 207 0.23 -19.03 7.54
C ASP A 207 1.02 -17.97 8.37
N VAL A 208 0.31 -16.92 8.77
CA VAL A 208 0.83 -15.77 9.53
C VAL A 208 0.34 -15.85 10.98
N ARG A 209 1.25 -15.93 11.96
CA ARG A 209 0.91 -16.19 13.37
C ARG A 209 1.62 -15.30 14.40
N LEU A 210 2.64 -14.54 13.99
CA LEU A 210 3.55 -13.82 14.90
C LEU A 210 3.62 -12.30 14.66
N VAL A 211 2.82 -11.73 13.74
CA VAL A 211 2.93 -10.32 13.30
C VAL A 211 1.59 -9.66 12.99
#